data_AF-A0A970IEQ8-F1
#
_entry.id   AF-A0A970IEQ8-F1
#
_cell.length_a   1.000
_cell.length_b   1.000
_cell.length_c   1.000
_cell.angle_alpha   90.00
_cell.angle_beta   90.00
_cell.angle_gamma   90.00
#
_symmetry.space_group_name_H-M   'P 1'
#
loop_
_entity.id
_entity.type
_entity.pdbx_description
1 polymer ?
#
loop_
_entity_poly.entity_id
_entity_poly.type
_entity_poly.pdbx_seq_one_letter_code
_entity_poly.pdbx_strand_id
1 'polypeptide(L)' 'MILRYTNFREADRMITLLSPNLGKISVMARGCRKPNSRLLAATELFCYGDYVLYKKGD' A
#
# COMPACT_ATOMS: atom_id res chain seq x y z
N MET A 1 -0.71 -9.35 1.73
CA MET A 1 -2.04 -9.25 1.07
C MET A 1 -2.70 -7.92 1.43
N ILE A 2 -3.33 -7.26 0.47
CA ILE A 2 -4.14 -6.04 0.71
C ILE A 2 -5.53 -6.45 1.22
N LEU A 3 -5.90 -5.99 2.42
CA LEU A 3 -7.22 -6.24 3.02
C LEU A 3 -8.21 -5.10 2.79
N ARG A 4 -7.69 -3.89 2.59
CA ARG A 4 -8.46 -2.66 2.41
C ARG A 4 -7.56 -1.62 1.75
N TYR A 5 -8.15 -0.74 0.95
CA TYR A 5 -7.54 0.54 0.63
C TYR A 5 -8.54 1.68 0.77
N THR A 6 -8.03 2.89 0.91
CA THR A 6 -8.81 4.12 0.82
C THR A 6 -7.97 5.15 0.05
N ASN A 7 -8.58 5.78 -0.95
CA ASN A 7 -7.92 6.85 -1.69
C ASN A 7 -7.56 7.99 -0.73
N PHE A 8 -6.31 8.43 -0.78
CA PHE A 8 -5.79 9.44 0.12
C PHE A 8 -5.04 10.49 -0.68
N ARG A 9 -5.27 11.78 -0.39
CA ARG A 9 -4.73 12.89 -1.20
C ARG A 9 -5.05 12.70 -2.69
N GLU A 10 -4.34 13.43 -3.55
CA GLU A 10 -4.55 13.40 -4.99
C GLU A 10 -4.13 12.04 -5.61
N ALA A 11 -2.95 11.54 -5.23
CA ALA A 11 -2.34 10.39 -5.90
C ALA A 11 -1.93 9.22 -4.98
N ASP A 12 -2.31 9.24 -3.70
CA ASP A 12 -1.90 8.23 -2.72
C ASP A 12 -3.06 7.29 -2.37
N ARG A 13 -2.72 6.19 -1.68
CA ARG A 13 -3.69 5.34 -0.97
C ARG A 13 -3.17 5.02 0.42
N MET A 14 -4.08 4.97 1.38
CA MET A 14 -3.85 4.28 2.64
C MET A 14 -4.30 2.84 2.47
N ILE A 15 -3.40 1.88 2.64
CA ILE A 15 -3.67 0.45 2.47
C ILE A 15 -3.49 -0.29 3.79
N THR A 16 -4.30 -1.31 4.01
CA THR A 16 -4.12 -2.26 5.12
C THR A 16 -3.50 -3.54 4.55
N LEU A 17 -2.27 -3.84 4.97
CA LEU A 17 -1.54 -5.05 4.61
C LEU A 17 -1.67 -6.08 5.73
N LEU A 18 -1.93 -7.32 5.35
CA LEU A 18 -1.62 -8.49 6.17
C LEU A 18 -0.25 -9.02 5.75
N SER A 19 0.70 -8.98 6.69
CA SER A 19 2.07 -9.48 6.58
C SER A 19 2.28 -10.64 7.55
N PRO A 20 2.98 -11.71 7.15
CA PRO A 20 3.34 -12.80 8.07
C PRO A 20 4.22 -12.34 9.24
N ASN A 21 5.14 -11.40 9.00
CA ASN A 21 6.15 -11.00 9.98
C ASN A 21 5.72 -9.77 10.81
N LEU A 22 4.85 -8.93 10.25
CA LEU A 22 4.41 -7.67 10.88
C LEU A 22 2.92 -7.69 11.30
N GLY A 23 2.18 -8.76 10.96
CA GLY A 23 0.75 -8.84 11.19
C GLY A 23 -0.05 -7.86 10.31
N LYS A 24 -1.17 -7.37 10.84
CA LYS A 24 -2.03 -6.40 10.16
C LYS A 24 -1.52 -4.98 10.40
N ILE A 25 -1.04 -4.32 9.35
CA ILE A 25 -0.46 -2.97 9.40
C ILE A 25 -1.12 -2.04 8.39
N SER A 26 -1.19 -0.75 8.72
CA SER A 26 -1.64 0.29 7.79
C SER A 26 -0.44 1.06 7.26
N VAL A 27 -0.34 1.18 5.93
CA VAL A 27 0.77 1.87 5.26
C VAL A 27 0.27 2.78 4.16
N MET A 28 1.03 3.84 3.87
CA MET A 28 0.73 4.79 2.80
C MET A 28 1.47 4.40 1.52
N ALA A 29 0.72 4.06 0.48
CA ALA A 29 1.25 3.88 -0.87
C ALA A 29 1.28 5.23 -1.59
N ARG A 30 2.41 5.94 -1.46
CA ARG A 30 2.61 7.27 -2.06
C ARG A 30 2.72 7.21 -3.57
N GLY A 31 2.01 8.09 -4.26
CA GLY A 31 1.99 8.22 -5.72
C GLY A 31 1.40 7.04 -6.46
N CYS A 32 0.79 6.06 -5.77
CA CYS A 32 0.31 4.85 -6.41
C CYS A 32 -0.75 5.09 -7.48
N ARG A 33 -1.50 6.20 -7.40
CA ARG A 33 -2.55 6.59 -8.35
C ARG A 33 -2.11 7.62 -9.39
N LYS A 34 -0.82 7.99 -9.46
CA LYS A 34 -0.33 8.87 -10.54
C LYS A 34 -0.58 8.22 -11.90
N PRO A 35 -0.84 8.99 -12.97
CA PRO A 35 -0.87 8.46 -14.33
C PRO A 35 0.41 7.67 -14.61
N ASN A 36 0.27 6.48 -15.21
CA ASN A 36 1.37 5.54 -15.50
C ASN A 36 2.12 4.97 -14.27
N SER A 37 1.57 5.10 -13.06
CA SER A 37 2.11 4.45 -11.87
C SER A 37 2.00 2.93 -11.98
N ARG A 38 3.14 2.25 -11.86
CA ARG A 38 3.22 0.78 -11.77
C ARG A 38 2.71 0.23 -10.43
N LEU A 39 2.51 1.11 -9.43
CA LEU A 39 2.13 0.71 -8.07
C LEU A 39 0.61 0.57 -7.90
N LEU A 40 -0.20 1.08 -8.83
CA LEU A 40 -1.66 1.06 -8.67
C LEU A 40 -2.18 -0.38 -8.49
N ALA A 41 -1.79 -1.27 -9.39
CA ALA A 41 -2.19 -2.69 -9.35
C ALA A 41 -1.74 -3.38 -8.06
N ALA A 42 -0.56 -3.05 -7.53
CA ALA A 42 -0.03 -3.61 -6.28
C ALA A 42 -0.79 -3.13 -5.03
N THR A 43 -1.70 -2.16 -5.15
CA THR A 43 -2.50 -1.62 -4.05
C THR A 43 -3.98 -2.01 -4.13
N GLU A 44 -4.37 -2.84 -5.09
CA GLU A 44 -5.74 -3.33 -5.24
C GLU A 44 -6.09 -4.38 -4.19
N LEU A 45 -7.39 -4.52 -3.93
CA LEU A 45 -7.91 -5.46 -2.94
C LEU A 45 -7.47 -6.89 -3.26
N PHE A 46 -7.08 -7.64 -2.22
CA PHE A 46 -6.58 -9.01 -2.30
C PHE A 46 -5.29 -9.20 -3.10
N CYS A 47 -4.62 -8.12 -3.54
CA CYS A 47 -3.30 -8.24 -4.12
C CYS A 47 -2.33 -8.87 -3.09
N TYR A 48 -1.68 -9.96 -3.49
CA TYR A 48 -0.63 -10.63 -2.74
C TYR A 48 0.70 -10.39 -3.43
N GLY A 49 1.74 -10.10 -2.65
CA GLY A 49 3.08 -9.83 -3.16
C GLY A 49 4.02 -9.39 -2.05
N ASP A 50 5.28 -9.18 -2.42
CA ASP A 50 6.31 -8.68 -1.52
C ASP A 50 6.33 -7.15 -1.53
N TYR A 51 6.34 -6.56 -0.33
CA TYR A 51 6.30 -5.12 -0.13
C TYR A 51 7.52 -4.68 0.68
N VAL A 52 8.27 -3.72 0.13
CA VAL A 52 9.32 -3.03 0.87
C VAL A 52 8.70 -1.80 1.53
N LEU A 53 8.78 -1.74 2.85
CA LEU A 53 8.18 -0.67 3.65
C LEU A 53 9.25 0.31 4.11
N TYR A 54 8.97 1.60 3.95
CA TYR A 54 9.79 2.67 4.51
C TYR A 54 9.13 3.20 5.79
N LYS A 55 9.85 3.14 6.91
CA LYS A 55 9.46 3.72 8.19
C LYS A 55 10.21 5.04 8.37
N LYS A 56 9.50 6.15 8.60
CA LYS A 56 10.14 7.44 8.88
C LYS A 56 10.38 7.55 10.39
N GLY A 57 11.63 7.78 10.81
CA GLY A 57 11.99 8.08 12.19
C GLY A 57 12.55 6.91 13.01
N ASP A 58 13.52 6.18 12.46
CA ASP A 58 14.60 5.57 13.24
C ASP A 58 15.91 6.34 12.92
#